data_AF-A0A7T4QY26-F1
#
_entry.id   AF-A0A7T4QY26-F1
#
_cell.length_a   1.000
_cell.length_b   1.000
_cell.length_c   1.000
_cell.angle_alpha   90.00
_cell.angle_beta   90.00
_cell.angle_gamma   90.00
#
_symmetry.space_group_name_H-M   'P 1'
#
loop_
_entity.id
_entity.type
_entity.pdbx_description
1 polymer ?
#
loop_
_entity_poly.entity_id
_entity_poly.type
_entity_poly.pdbx_seq_one_letter_code
_entity_poly.pdbx_strand_id
1 'polypeptide(L)'
;MPRLSNLAIAALLPAVFSATQAVAEPEFSRAHQQLKTYFEARPVVSKAIWSKYNYLVLSTTATGDAKALAKAACLHLNGNGFKTLNAEVSIVDHRQLRQNNTWKELAHRRCDS
;
A
#
# COMPACT_ATOMS: atom_id res chain seq x y z
N MET A 1 -75.41 4.57 -5.32
CA MET A 1 -74.64 3.81 -4.30
C MET A 1 -74.23 2.48 -4.94
N PRO A 2 -72.93 2.16 -5.07
CA PRO A 2 -72.04 1.80 -3.95
C PRO A 2 -70.74 2.65 -3.90
N ARG A 3 -70.37 3.16 -2.73
CA ARG A 3 -69.27 2.72 -1.84
C ARG A 3 -67.85 2.97 -2.37
N LEU A 4 -67.36 4.18 -2.08
CA LEU A 4 -65.96 4.50 -1.83
C LEU A 4 -65.45 3.66 -0.65
N SER A 5 -64.37 2.90 -0.83
CA SER A 5 -63.54 2.41 0.28
C SER A 5 -62.17 1.92 -0.19
N ASN A 6 -61.16 2.43 0.50
CA ASN A 6 -59.81 1.90 0.75
C ASN A 6 -58.72 2.29 -0.26
N LEU A 7 -57.91 3.32 0.03
CA LEU A 7 -56.66 3.26 0.82
C LEU A 7 -55.64 2.26 0.24
N ALA A 8 -54.68 2.80 -0.52
CA ALA A 8 -53.26 2.52 -0.34
C ALA A 8 -52.46 3.50 -1.22
N ILE A 9 -52.14 4.68 -0.69
CA ILE A 9 -51.03 5.48 -1.22
C ILE A 9 -49.77 4.70 -0.81
N ALA A 10 -49.28 3.85 -1.70
CA ALA A 10 -47.98 3.22 -1.55
C ALA A 10 -46.93 4.33 -1.67
N ALA A 11 -46.48 4.83 -0.52
CA ALA A 11 -45.36 5.75 -0.44
C ALA A 11 -44.11 5.04 -0.97
N LEU A 12 -43.77 5.33 -2.23
CA LEU A 12 -42.47 5.02 -2.81
C LEU A 12 -41.41 5.84 -2.07
N LEU A 13 -40.86 5.25 -1.01
CA LEU A 13 -39.64 5.74 -0.37
C LEU A 13 -38.50 5.63 -1.39
N PRO A 14 -37.86 6.72 -1.82
CA PRO A 14 -36.65 6.61 -2.61
C PRO A 14 -35.59 5.96 -1.71
N ALA A 15 -35.19 4.74 -2.05
CA ALA A 15 -34.01 4.10 -1.50
C ALA A 15 -32.81 4.99 -1.83
N VAL A 16 -32.42 5.83 -0.88
CA VAL A 16 -31.13 6.52 -0.88
C VAL A 16 -30.06 5.44 -0.76
N PHE A 17 -29.69 4.87 -1.91
CA PHE A 17 -28.46 4.14 -2.09
C PHE A 17 -27.34 5.11 -1.72
N SER A 18 -26.89 5.01 -0.47
CA SER A 18 -25.63 5.60 -0.05
C SER A 18 -24.54 4.88 -0.81
N ALA A 19 -24.24 5.38 -2.01
CA ALA A 19 -23.07 5.02 -2.76
C ALA A 19 -21.88 5.56 -1.94
N THR A 20 -21.39 4.74 -1.01
CA THR A 20 -20.04 4.90 -0.50
C THR A 20 -19.14 4.75 -1.72
N GLN A 21 -18.72 5.89 -2.26
CA GLN A 21 -17.66 5.93 -3.25
C GLN A 21 -16.43 5.35 -2.55
N ALA A 22 -16.21 4.05 -2.72
CA ALA A 22 -14.93 3.44 -2.43
C ALA A 22 -13.94 4.18 -3.33
N VAL A 23 -13.24 5.16 -2.77
CA VAL A 23 -12.12 5.80 -3.42
C VAL A 23 -11.14 4.67 -3.67
N ALA A 24 -11.09 4.19 -4.92
CA ALA A 24 -10.14 3.19 -5.33
C ALA A 24 -8.75 3.73 -4.98
N GLU A 25 -8.05 3.06 -4.06
CA GLU A 25 -6.66 3.40 -3.79
C GLU A 25 -5.91 3.41 -5.12
N PRO A 26 -4.95 4.33 -5.33
CA PRO A 26 -4.20 4.39 -6.58
C PRO A 26 -3.66 3.01 -6.90
N GLU A 27 -4.14 2.41 -8.00
CA GLU A 27 -3.76 1.04 -8.32
C GLU A 27 -2.26 1.02 -8.64
N PHE A 28 -1.48 0.37 -7.78
CA PHE A 28 -0.05 0.21 -8.01
C PHE A 28 0.18 -0.56 -9.30
N SER A 29 1.07 -0.05 -10.16
CA SER A 29 1.31 -0.67 -11.46
C SER A 29 1.88 -2.09 -11.34
N ARG A 30 1.79 -2.88 -12.42
CA ARG A 30 2.39 -4.22 -12.50
C ARG A 30 3.87 -4.23 -12.08
N ALA A 31 4.62 -3.18 -12.39
CA ALA A 31 6.02 -3.05 -12.00
C ALA A 31 6.20 -2.99 -10.47
N HIS A 32 5.33 -2.27 -9.76
CA HIS A 32 5.31 -2.23 -8.30
C HIS A 32 5.04 -3.61 -7.70
N GLN A 33 4.07 -4.34 -8.27
CA GLN A 33 3.70 -5.68 -7.82
C GLN A 33 4.85 -6.67 -8.02
N GLN A 34 5.50 -6.64 -9.20
CA GLN A 34 6.67 -7.48 -9.49
C GLN A 34 7.82 -7.21 -8.53
N LEU A 35 8.12 -5.94 -8.23
CA LEU A 35 9.16 -5.57 -7.28
C LEU A 35 8.82 -5.97 -5.86
N LYS A 36 7.55 -5.83 -5.45
CA LYS A 36 7.07 -6.35 -4.17
C LYS A 36 7.36 -7.85 -4.05
N THR A 37 6.94 -8.64 -5.05
CA THR A 37 7.20 -10.08 -5.09
C THR A 37 8.69 -10.41 -5.06
N TYR A 38 9.51 -9.68 -5.83
CA TYR A 38 10.96 -9.85 -5.84
C TYR A 38 11.56 -9.65 -4.44
N PHE A 39 11.20 -8.56 -3.75
CA PHE A 39 11.75 -8.29 -2.42
C PHE A 39 11.27 -9.28 -1.38
N GLU A 40 9.99 -9.69 -1.42
CA GLU A 40 9.44 -10.68 -0.49
C GLU A 40 10.00 -12.10 -0.69
N ALA A 41 10.57 -12.40 -1.86
CA ALA A 41 11.30 -13.65 -2.08
C ALA A 41 12.68 -13.68 -1.40
N ARG A 42 13.17 -12.54 -0.88
CA ARG A 42 14.50 -12.48 -0.23
C ARG A 42 14.42 -12.92 1.23
N PRO A 43 15.32 -13.81 1.72
CA PRO A 43 15.27 -14.32 3.10
C PRO A 43 15.31 -13.27 4.20
N VAL A 44 15.93 -12.12 3.91
CA VAL A 44 16.10 -11.02 4.87
C VAL A 44 14.91 -10.05 4.89
N VAL A 45 13.92 -10.21 4.01
CA VAL A 45 12.75 -9.34 3.90
C VAL A 45 11.51 -10.14 4.31
N SER A 46 10.83 -9.70 5.36
CA SER A 46 9.60 -10.33 5.84
C SER A 46 8.37 -9.80 5.12
N LYS A 47 8.38 -8.53 4.71
CA LYS A 47 7.29 -7.89 3.96
C LYS A 47 7.78 -6.68 3.19
N ALA A 48 7.26 -6.48 1.98
CA ALA A 48 7.50 -5.29 1.17
C ALA A 48 6.18 -4.54 0.93
N ILE A 49 6.17 -3.25 1.20
CA ILE A 49 4.95 -2.42 1.15
C ILE A 49 5.25 -1.14 0.41
N TRP A 50 4.45 -0.84 -0.61
CA TRP A 50 4.43 0.48 -1.21
C TRP A 50 3.49 1.37 -0.39
N SER A 51 4.06 2.35 0.30
CA SER A 51 3.28 3.33 1.07
C SER A 51 2.88 4.54 0.23
N LYS A 52 3.64 4.82 -0.84
CA LYS A 52 3.36 5.77 -1.91
C LYS A 52 3.91 5.24 -3.23
N TYR A 53 3.54 5.85 -4.34
CA TYR A 53 3.98 5.45 -5.69
C TYR A 53 5.50 5.45 -5.88
N ASN A 54 6.23 6.28 -5.12
CA ASN A 54 7.68 6.32 -5.15
C ASN A 54 8.31 5.88 -3.82
N TYR A 55 7.56 5.27 -2.91
CA TYR A 55 8.09 4.99 -1.57
C TYR A 55 7.83 3.56 -1.11
N LEU A 56 8.91 2.78 -1.10
CA LEU A 56 8.94 1.38 -0.71
C LEU A 56 9.42 1.22 0.73
N VAL A 57 8.68 0.46 1.53
CA VAL A 57 9.09 0.03 2.86
C VAL A 57 9.39 -1.46 2.82
N LEU A 58 10.58 -1.84 3.27
CA LEU A 58 10.99 -3.24 3.46
C LEU A 58 11.11 -3.50 4.95
N SER A 59 10.33 -4.45 5.43
CA SER A 59 10.45 -4.94 6.80
C SER A 59 11.35 -6.15 6.86
N THR A 60 12.18 -6.21 7.90
CA THR A 60 13.14 -7.29 8.13
C THR A 60 13.04 -7.81 9.56
N THR A 61 13.20 -9.12 9.74
CA THR A 61 13.39 -9.76 11.05
C THR A 61 14.87 -9.93 11.42
N ALA A 62 15.79 -9.60 10.50
CA ALA A 62 17.22 -9.80 10.67
C ALA A 62 17.93 -8.51 11.12
N THR A 63 18.90 -8.64 12.03
CA THR A 63 19.77 -7.54 12.52
C THR A 63 20.85 -7.11 11.51
N GLY A 64 20.64 -7.39 10.21
CA GLY A 64 21.59 -7.08 9.17
C GLY A 64 21.78 -5.57 8.96
N ASP A 65 22.77 -5.20 8.15
CA ASP A 65 23.03 -3.80 7.80
C ASP A 65 21.87 -3.25 6.95
N ALA A 66 20.93 -2.56 7.62
CA ALA A 66 19.80 -1.89 7.00
C ALA A 66 20.23 -0.89 5.92
N LYS A 67 21.38 -0.23 6.07
CA LYS A 67 21.90 0.73 5.10
C LYS A 67 22.37 0.02 3.83
N ALA A 68 23.00 -1.15 3.96
CA ALA A 68 23.39 -1.99 2.82
C ALA A 68 22.15 -2.57 2.11
N LEU A 69 21.15 -3.02 2.86
CA LEU A 69 19.88 -3.50 2.29
C LEU A 69 19.14 -2.40 1.52
N ALA A 70 19.02 -1.19 2.11
CA ALA A 70 18.42 -0.04 1.46
C ALA A 70 19.14 0.33 0.15
N LYS A 71 20.49 0.30 0.17
CA LYS A 71 21.31 0.56 -1.03
C LYS A 71 21.05 -0.49 -2.12
N ALA A 72 21.05 -1.78 -1.77
CA ALA A 72 20.80 -2.85 -2.71
C ALA A 72 19.38 -2.78 -3.30
N ALA A 73 18.38 -2.44 -2.48
CA ALA A 73 17.02 -2.22 -2.92
C ALA A 73 16.93 -1.04 -3.90
N CYS A 74 17.58 0.09 -3.59
CA CYS A 74 17.62 1.23 -4.50
C CYS A 74 18.30 0.92 -5.84
N LEU A 75 19.40 0.17 -5.85
CA LEU A 75 20.04 -0.26 -7.10
C LEU A 75 19.08 -1.11 -7.94
N HIS A 76 18.34 -2.02 -7.31
CA HIS A 76 17.37 -2.86 -8.00
C HIS A 76 16.19 -2.04 -8.53
N LEU A 77 15.64 -1.10 -7.76
CA LEU A 77 14.60 -0.18 -8.21
C LEU A 77 15.06 0.65 -9.42
N ASN A 78 16.25 1.24 -9.34
CA ASN A 78 16.80 2.05 -10.42
C ASN A 78 17.01 1.23 -11.70
N GLY A 79 17.46 -0.02 -11.58
CA GLY A 79 17.58 -0.96 -12.70
C GLY A 79 16.24 -1.39 -13.32
N ASN A 80 15.12 -1.18 -12.62
CA ASN A 80 13.76 -1.51 -13.07
C ASN A 80 12.91 -0.26 -13.40
N GLY A 81 13.55 0.87 -13.71
CA GLY A 81 12.86 2.06 -14.21
C GLY A 81 12.33 3.03 -13.14
N PHE A 82 12.60 2.79 -11.86
CA PHE A 82 12.15 3.67 -10.77
C PHE A 82 13.09 4.85 -10.52
N LYS A 83 14.19 4.97 -11.28
CA LYS A 83 15.13 6.09 -11.19
C LYS A 83 14.45 7.44 -11.46
N THR A 84 13.58 7.50 -12.46
CA THR A 84 12.85 8.73 -12.84
C THR A 84 11.75 9.10 -11.86
N LEU A 85 11.29 8.14 -11.04
CA LEU A 85 10.24 8.35 -10.04
C LEU A 85 10.78 8.93 -8.73
N ASN A 86 12.09 9.17 -8.62
CA ASN A 86 12.75 9.54 -7.36
C ASN A 86 12.33 8.60 -6.23
N ALA A 87 12.50 7.29 -6.46
CA ALA A 87 12.08 6.31 -5.49
C ALA A 87 12.87 6.43 -4.17
N GLU A 88 12.20 6.11 -3.07
CA GLU A 88 12.75 6.07 -1.73
C GLU A 88 12.53 4.68 -1.15
N VAL A 89 13.49 4.20 -0.37
CA VAL A 89 13.41 2.92 0.34
C VAL A 89 13.62 3.16 1.83
N SER A 90 12.74 2.58 2.64
CA SER A 90 12.93 2.50 4.08
C SER A 90 13.03 1.09 4.57
N ILE A 91 13.97 0.85 5.49
CA ILE A 91 14.11 -0.44 6.17
C ILE A 91 13.60 -0.32 7.60
N VAL A 92 12.81 -1.30 8.03
CA VAL A 92 12.16 -1.33 9.36
C VAL A 92 12.27 -2.69 10.01
N ASP A 93 12.30 -2.73 11.33
CA ASP A 93 12.11 -3.98 12.06
C ASP A 93 10.66 -4.46 11.88
N HIS A 94 10.51 -5.68 11.38
CA HIS A 94 9.21 -6.32 11.19
C HIS A 94 8.41 -6.47 12.49
N ARG A 95 9.08 -6.63 13.62
CA ARG A 95 8.45 -6.66 14.95
C ARG A 95 7.76 -5.34 15.27
N GLN A 96 8.39 -4.21 14.95
CA GLN A 96 7.82 -2.88 15.20
C GLN A 96 6.58 -2.62 14.34
N LEU A 97 6.57 -3.06 13.08
CA LEU A 97 5.37 -2.99 12.23
C LEU A 97 4.19 -3.76 12.83
N ARG A 98 4.46 -4.95 13.37
CA ARG A 98 3.44 -5.79 14.00
C ARG A 98 2.89 -5.22 15.31
N GLN A 99 3.73 -4.56 16.10
CA GLN A 99 3.38 -4.11 17.45
C GLN A 99 2.62 -2.78 17.45
N ASN A 100 3.01 -1.85 16.59
CA ASN A 100 2.54 -0.48 16.74
C ASN A 100 1.56 -0.03 15.66
N ASN A 101 1.35 -0.82 14.59
CA ASN A 101 0.69 -0.37 13.36
C ASN A 101 1.21 1.00 12.86
N THR A 102 2.40 1.41 13.33
CA THR A 102 2.97 2.74 13.13
C THR A 102 4.45 2.63 12.81
N TRP A 103 4.80 3.36 11.77
CA TRP A 103 6.03 3.35 11.01
C TRP A 103 7.14 4.19 11.66
N LYS A 104 7.30 4.19 12.99
CA LYS A 104 8.02 5.30 13.67
C LYS A 104 9.55 5.24 13.68
N GLU A 105 10.18 4.11 13.33
CA GLU A 105 11.65 4.01 13.23
C GLU A 105 12.04 3.47 11.86
N LEU A 106 12.08 4.37 10.88
CA LEU A 106 12.40 4.05 9.49
C LEU A 106 13.83 4.49 9.19
N ALA A 107 14.68 3.56 8.75
CA ALA A 107 15.93 3.93 8.10
C ALA A 107 15.63 4.33 6.65
N HIS A 108 15.45 5.63 6.40
CA HIS A 108 15.12 6.16 5.08
C HIS A 108 16.35 6.31 4.18
N ARG A 109 16.20 5.96 2.90
CA ARG A 109 17.20 6.24 1.87
C ARG A 109 16.54 6.58 0.55
N ARG A 110 16.91 7.74 0.00
CA ARG A 110 16.57 8.12 -1.36
C ARG A 110 17.40 7.29 -2.35
N CYS A 111 16.77 6.83 -3.42
CA CYS A 111 17.43 6.11 -4.50
C CYS A 111 18.04 7.12 -5.47
N ASP A 112 19.07 7.82 -5.00
CA ASP A 112 19.82 8.75 -5.82
C ASP A 112 20.65 7.98 -6.88
N SER A 113 20.95 8.71 -7.96
CA SER A 113 21.64 8.21 -9.17
C SER A 113 23.10 7.89 -8.92
#